data_AF-M1BA65-F1
#
_entry.id   AF-M1BA65-F1
#
_cell.length_a   1.000
_cell.length_b   1.000
_cell.length_c   1.000
_cell.angle_alpha   90.00
_cell.angle_beta   90.00
_cell.angle_gamma   90.00
#
_symmetry.space_group_name_H-M   'P 1'
#
loop_
_entity.id
_entity.type
_entity.pdbx_description
1 polymer ?
#
loop_
_entity_poly.entity_id
_entity_poly.type
_entity_poly.pdbx_seq_one_letter_code
_entity_poly.pdbx_strand_id
1 'polypeptide(L)'
;MGYGFIFAPQCTNFVVMDALSFIILSPWYEVTVIFLIPISDAGLKNRQANLGDLNDPCVRFKRDCVGIMAAFRLKDPSHLIIVANTHIYWDPELADVKLAQARYLLSRLAQFKLLVSDKFDCSPSVVVTGDFNSLPGSQVYQYLMSGSSEAGTLPEISDDVPIPLCSAYASTRGEPHFTNYTPGFTGTLDYILFSPSGGIKPVSYLELPEPEASDVQGGLPNYYHPSDHLPIGAEFEIIQ
;
A
#
# COMPACT_ATOMS: atom_id res chain seq x y z
N MET A 1 -11.43 -31.01 -3.85
CA MET A 1 -10.59 -29.81 -3.72
C MET A 1 -10.98 -28.88 -4.84
N GLY A 2 -11.96 -28.01 -4.59
CA GLY A 2 -12.46 -27.07 -5.59
C GLY A 2 -11.93 -25.70 -5.26
N TYR A 3 -11.16 -25.12 -6.17
CA TYR A 3 -10.69 -23.75 -6.05
C TYR A 3 -11.82 -22.84 -6.55
N GLY A 4 -12.33 -21.99 -5.65
CA GLY A 4 -13.31 -20.96 -5.97
C GLY A 4 -12.64 -19.60 -5.93
N PHE A 5 -12.64 -18.89 -7.07
CA PHE A 5 -12.12 -17.54 -7.21
C PHE A 5 -13.20 -16.54 -6.81
N ILE A 6 -12.88 -15.62 -5.91
CA ILE A 6 -13.67 -14.39 -5.74
C ILE A 6 -12.83 -13.26 -6.34
N PHE A 7 -13.06 -13.04 -7.62
CA PHE A 7 -12.77 -11.78 -8.29
C PHE A 7 -13.94 -10.83 -7.93
N ALA A 8 -13.72 -9.52 -7.85
CA ALA A 8 -14.80 -8.54 -7.78
C ALA A 8 -15.04 -7.92 -9.16
N PRO A 9 -15.68 -8.61 -10.12
CA PRO A 9 -16.19 -7.98 -11.32
C PRO A 9 -17.53 -7.34 -10.96
N GLN A 10 -17.63 -6.02 -11.02
CA GLN A 10 -18.94 -5.40 -11.03
C GLN A 10 -19.70 -5.82 -12.30
N CYS A 11 -21.01 -5.99 -12.12
CA CYS A 11 -22.02 -6.32 -13.11
C CYS A 11 -21.64 -5.96 -14.56
N THR A 12 -21.60 -6.98 -15.41
CA THR A 12 -21.90 -6.90 -16.85
C THR A 12 -21.32 -5.68 -17.57
N ASN A 13 -20.00 -5.61 -17.72
CA ASN A 13 -19.25 -5.21 -18.92
C ASN A 13 -17.79 -4.91 -18.54
N PHE A 14 -16.87 -5.48 -19.32
CA PHE A 14 -15.43 -5.60 -19.07
C PHE A 14 -14.68 -4.27 -18.96
N VAL A 15 -13.83 -4.13 -17.93
CA VAL A 15 -12.53 -3.45 -18.00
C VAL A 15 -11.53 -4.21 -17.10
N VAL A 16 -10.47 -4.74 -17.72
CA VAL A 16 -9.26 -5.24 -17.04
C VAL A 16 -8.33 -4.04 -16.81
N MET A 17 -7.76 -3.90 -15.61
CA MET A 17 -6.58 -3.05 -15.37
C MET A 17 -5.60 -3.83 -14.48
N ASP A 18 -4.40 -4.06 -14.99
CA ASP A 18 -3.49 -5.17 -14.65
C ASP A 18 -2.82 -5.19 -13.25
N ALA A 19 -3.10 -4.30 -12.30
CA ALA A 19 -2.05 -3.99 -11.30
C ALA A 19 -2.25 -4.43 -9.83
N LEU A 20 -3.47 -4.64 -9.29
CA LEU A 20 -3.65 -4.89 -7.84
C LEU A 20 -4.79 -5.88 -7.54
N SER A 21 -4.57 -6.76 -6.55
CA SER A 21 -5.59 -7.70 -6.07
C SER A 21 -5.49 -7.97 -4.57
N PHE A 22 -6.59 -8.43 -3.97
CA PHE A 22 -6.62 -9.05 -2.64
C PHE A 22 -7.01 -10.52 -2.78
N ILE A 23 -6.27 -11.41 -2.10
CA ILE A 23 -6.54 -12.85 -2.10
C ILE A 23 -6.74 -13.31 -0.67
N ILE A 24 -7.91 -13.89 -0.37
CA ILE A 24 -8.19 -14.50 0.93
C ILE A 24 -8.28 -16.01 0.73
N LEU A 25 -7.39 -16.75 1.39
CA LEU A 25 -7.27 -18.20 1.24
C LEU A 25 -8.07 -19.00 2.28
N SER A 26 -8.90 -18.32 3.09
CA SER A 26 -9.41 -18.90 4.33
C SER A 26 -10.88 -18.54 4.62
N PRO A 27 -11.70 -19.48 5.12
CA PRO A 27 -13.14 -19.26 5.40
C PRO A 27 -13.40 -18.39 6.64
N TRP A 28 -12.34 -18.01 7.37
CA TRP A 28 -12.40 -17.21 8.59
C TRP A 28 -12.67 -15.71 8.35
N TYR A 29 -12.57 -15.25 7.11
CA TYR A 29 -12.77 -13.84 6.75
C TYR A 29 -14.09 -13.64 6.01
N GLU A 30 -14.75 -12.52 6.31
CA GLU A 30 -15.88 -12.04 5.54
C GLU A 30 -15.56 -10.65 4.98
N VAL A 31 -15.59 -10.51 3.65
CA VAL A 31 -15.41 -9.21 2.98
C VAL A 31 -16.67 -8.39 3.18
N THR A 32 -16.56 -7.28 3.91
CA THR A 32 -17.73 -6.50 4.28
C THR A 32 -17.90 -5.23 3.43
N VAL A 33 -16.80 -4.63 2.97
CA VAL A 33 -16.81 -3.43 2.12
C VAL A 33 -15.58 -3.43 1.20
N ILE A 34 -15.73 -3.06 -0.07
CA ILE A 34 -14.63 -2.81 -1.02
C ILE A 34 -14.74 -1.36 -1.52
N PHE A 35 -13.62 -0.65 -1.55
CA PHE A 35 -13.50 0.72 -2.00
C PHE A 35 -12.31 0.85 -2.96
N LEU A 36 -12.55 1.32 -4.19
CA LEU A 36 -11.52 1.54 -5.20
C LEU A 36 -11.19 3.04 -5.27
N ILE A 37 -9.90 3.38 -5.29
CA ILE A 37 -9.44 4.77 -5.43
C ILE A 37 -8.47 4.89 -6.61
N PRO A 38 -8.73 5.77 -7.59
CA PRO A 38 -7.67 6.22 -8.47
C PRO A 38 -6.67 7.07 -7.66
N ILE A 39 -5.38 6.80 -7.78
CA ILE A 39 -4.32 7.54 -7.07
C ILE A 39 -3.79 8.70 -7.94
N SER A 40 -4.62 9.17 -8.87
CA SER A 40 -4.22 10.09 -9.94
C SER A 40 -4.82 11.50 -9.85
N ASP A 41 -5.48 11.87 -8.74
CA ASP A 41 -6.21 13.15 -8.70
C ASP A 41 -5.95 13.94 -7.42
N ALA A 42 -4.82 14.67 -7.42
CA ALA A 42 -4.55 15.74 -6.49
C ALA A 42 -5.36 17.01 -6.88
N GLY A 43 -6.70 16.93 -6.81
CA GLY A 43 -7.58 18.08 -6.56
C GLY A 43 -7.51 19.31 -7.48
N LEU A 44 -7.17 19.18 -8.76
CA LEU A 44 -7.09 20.34 -9.67
C LEU A 44 -8.37 20.51 -10.51
N LYS A 45 -9.22 21.45 -10.08
CA LYS A 45 -10.37 21.93 -10.86
C LYS A 45 -9.90 22.62 -12.15
N ASN A 46 -10.19 21.98 -13.28
CA ASN A 46 -10.51 22.53 -14.60
C ASN A 46 -9.71 23.79 -15.01
N ARG A 47 -8.50 23.61 -15.52
CA ARG A 47 -7.83 24.57 -16.41
C ARG A 47 -7.31 23.83 -17.64
N GLN A 48 -7.44 24.47 -18.81
CA GLN A 48 -7.06 23.95 -20.13
C GLN A 48 -5.67 23.27 -20.07
N ALA A 49 -5.66 21.96 -20.26
CA ALA A 49 -4.45 21.16 -20.29
C ALA A 49 -3.66 21.46 -21.57
N ASN A 50 -2.42 21.93 -21.40
CA ASN A 50 -1.43 21.83 -22.46
C ASN A 50 -0.93 20.38 -22.47
N LEU A 51 -1.41 19.58 -23.43
CA LEU A 51 -1.02 18.17 -23.53
C LEU A 51 0.51 18.05 -23.68
N GLY A 52 1.18 17.58 -22.62
CA GLY A 52 2.58 17.14 -22.67
C GLY A 52 3.60 17.96 -21.86
N ASP A 53 3.20 19.03 -21.16
CA ASP A 53 4.12 19.76 -20.27
C ASP A 53 4.19 19.09 -18.89
N LEU A 54 5.34 18.53 -18.51
CA LEU A 54 5.57 17.94 -17.17
C LEU A 54 5.62 18.98 -16.04
N ASN A 55 5.65 20.27 -16.38
CA ASN A 55 5.46 21.36 -15.42
C ASN A 55 3.98 21.67 -15.16
N ASP A 56 3.05 21.15 -15.99
CA ASP A 56 1.62 21.23 -15.73
C ASP A 56 1.26 20.18 -14.66
N PRO A 57 0.80 20.59 -13.46
CA PRO A 57 0.41 19.66 -12.41
C PRO A 57 -0.66 18.64 -12.86
N CYS A 58 -1.60 19.05 -13.72
CA CYS A 58 -2.67 18.18 -14.22
C CYS A 58 -2.12 17.05 -15.11
N VAL A 59 -1.02 17.28 -15.82
CA VAL A 59 -0.34 16.27 -16.66
C VAL A 59 0.65 15.46 -15.80
N ARG A 60 1.36 16.13 -14.89
CA ARG A 60 2.39 15.53 -14.04
C ARG A 60 1.83 14.46 -13.08
N PHE A 61 0.69 14.74 -12.44
CA PHE A 61 0.07 13.87 -11.44
C PHE A 61 -0.92 12.84 -12.03
N LYS A 62 -1.34 13.00 -13.29
CA LYS A 62 -2.17 12.00 -13.97
C LYS A 62 -1.31 10.81 -14.37
N ARG A 63 -1.22 9.84 -13.46
CA ARG A 63 -0.59 8.53 -13.65
C ARG A 63 -1.66 7.51 -13.31
N ASP A 64 -1.94 6.55 -14.18
CA ASP A 64 -3.01 5.55 -14.00
C ASP A 64 -2.75 4.55 -12.84
N CYS A 65 -1.99 4.98 -11.82
CA CYS A 65 -1.81 4.31 -10.55
C CYS A 65 -3.14 4.25 -9.79
N VAL A 66 -3.42 3.10 -9.22
CA VAL A 66 -4.63 2.83 -8.47
C VAL A 66 -4.29 2.32 -7.07
N GLY A 67 -5.24 2.48 -6.16
CA GLY A 67 -5.24 1.84 -4.86
C GLY A 67 -6.56 1.14 -4.62
N ILE A 68 -6.51 0.04 -3.88
CA ILE A 68 -7.70 -0.69 -3.46
C ILE A 68 -7.70 -0.80 -1.94
N MET A 69 -8.87 -0.62 -1.33
CA MET A 69 -9.06 -0.76 0.11
C MET A 69 -10.25 -1.68 0.35
N ALA A 70 -10.14 -2.57 1.33
CA ALA A 70 -11.23 -3.44 1.71
C ALA A 70 -11.24 -3.64 3.23
N ALA A 71 -12.45 -3.77 3.77
CA ALA A 71 -12.71 -4.07 5.17
C ALA A 71 -13.09 -5.55 5.31
N PHE A 72 -12.38 -6.25 6.19
CA PHE A 72 -12.57 -7.67 6.48
C PHE A 72 -12.93 -7.86 7.93
N ARG A 73 -13.96 -8.65 8.18
CA ARG A 73 -14.35 -9.09 9.52
C ARG A 73 -13.80 -10.49 9.77
N LEU A 74 -13.00 -10.63 10.83
CA LEU A 74 -12.64 -11.92 11.38
C LEU A 74 -13.78 -12.42 12.26
N LYS A 75 -14.02 -13.74 12.23
CA LYS A 75 -15.13 -14.36 12.98
C LYS A 75 -14.78 -14.66 14.45
N ASP A 76 -13.52 -14.99 14.73
CA ASP A 76 -13.07 -15.38 16.07
C ASP A 76 -11.56 -15.10 16.26
N PRO A 77 -11.16 -14.11 17.09
CA PRO A 77 -12.02 -13.12 17.72
C PRO A 77 -12.70 -12.22 16.68
N SER A 78 -13.88 -11.70 17.01
CA SER A 78 -14.59 -10.75 16.15
C SER A 78 -13.80 -9.44 16.08
N HIS A 79 -13.06 -9.25 14.99
CA HIS A 79 -12.17 -8.10 14.80
C HIS A 79 -12.25 -7.61 13.37
N LEU A 80 -12.18 -6.29 13.17
CA LEU A 80 -12.28 -5.71 11.83
C LEU A 80 -10.91 -5.17 11.40
N ILE A 81 -10.47 -5.59 10.22
CA ILE A 81 -9.20 -5.17 9.63
C ILE A 81 -9.48 -4.53 8.27
N ILE A 82 -8.97 -3.32 8.08
CA ILE A 82 -8.88 -2.66 6.78
C ILE A 82 -7.53 -3.04 6.17
N VAL A 83 -7.56 -3.56 4.94
CA VAL A 83 -6.36 -3.76 4.14
C VAL A 83 -6.43 -2.83 2.94
N ALA A 84 -5.37 -2.05 2.74
CA ALA A 84 -5.15 -1.24 1.55
C ALA A 84 -3.98 -1.81 0.75
N ASN A 85 -4.05 -1.76 -0.58
CA ASN A 85 -2.98 -2.15 -1.47
C ASN A 85 -2.78 -1.09 -2.55
N THR A 86 -1.54 -0.79 -2.93
CA THR A 86 -1.21 0.24 -3.92
C THR A 86 0.01 -0.13 -4.75
N HIS A 87 0.15 0.53 -5.91
CA HIS A 87 1.38 0.57 -6.68
C HIS A 87 1.64 2.04 -7.06
N ILE A 88 2.57 2.69 -6.34
CA ILE A 88 2.95 4.09 -6.54
C ILE A 88 3.82 4.22 -7.78
N TYR A 89 3.77 5.38 -8.44
CA TYR A 89 4.50 5.65 -9.67
C TYR A 89 6.01 5.35 -9.54
N TRP A 90 6.61 4.79 -10.60
CA TRP A 90 7.93 4.17 -10.53
C TRP A 90 9.10 5.14 -10.70
N ASP A 91 8.93 6.21 -11.49
CA ASP A 91 10.03 7.07 -11.95
C ASP A 91 10.81 7.70 -10.77
N PRO A 92 12.11 7.41 -10.61
CA PRO A 92 12.91 7.93 -9.52
C PRO A 92 13.07 9.46 -9.54
N GLU A 93 12.91 10.12 -10.69
CA GLU A 93 13.02 11.58 -10.82
C GLU A 93 11.77 12.32 -10.32
N LEU A 94 10.66 11.60 -10.11
CA LEU A 94 9.35 12.15 -9.76
C LEU A 94 8.94 11.84 -8.31
N ALA A 95 9.86 12.06 -7.36
CA ALA A 95 9.64 11.84 -5.93
C ALA A 95 8.46 12.67 -5.36
N ASP A 96 8.20 13.86 -5.90
CA ASP A 96 7.07 14.71 -5.55
C ASP A 96 5.72 14.10 -5.97
N VAL A 97 5.67 13.43 -7.13
CA VAL A 97 4.51 12.67 -7.59
C VAL A 97 4.25 11.52 -6.63
N LYS A 98 5.28 10.72 -6.32
CA LYS A 98 5.16 9.60 -5.36
C LYS A 98 4.67 10.07 -4.00
N LEU A 99 5.16 11.22 -3.52
CA LEU A 99 4.73 11.80 -2.25
C LEU A 99 3.29 12.30 -2.28
N ALA A 100 2.86 12.95 -3.37
CA ALA A 100 1.46 13.36 -3.54
C ALA A 100 0.52 12.15 -3.56
N GLN A 101 0.94 11.06 -4.23
CA GLN A 101 0.21 9.79 -4.25
C GLN A 101 0.11 9.15 -2.85
N ALA A 102 1.19 9.15 -2.07
CA ALA A 102 1.18 8.68 -0.70
C ALA A 102 0.29 9.52 0.23
N ARG A 103 0.30 10.85 0.09
CA ARG A 103 -0.61 11.77 0.81
C ARG A 103 -2.07 11.46 0.51
N TYR A 104 -2.39 11.34 -0.78
CA TYR A 104 -3.74 11.02 -1.20
C TYR A 104 -4.19 9.66 -0.66
N LEU A 105 -3.32 8.63 -0.74
CA LEU A 105 -3.58 7.31 -0.18
C LEU A 105 -3.93 7.36 1.31
N LEU A 106 -3.12 8.05 2.14
CA LEU A 106 -3.37 8.14 3.59
C LEU A 106 -4.64 8.92 3.92
N SER A 107 -4.92 10.03 3.21
CA SER A 107 -6.17 10.79 3.43
C SER A 107 -7.40 9.95 3.08
N ARG A 108 -7.37 9.22 1.95
CA ARG A 108 -8.45 8.29 1.58
C ARG A 108 -8.60 7.14 2.58
N LEU A 109 -7.48 6.63 3.09
CA LEU A 109 -7.47 5.58 4.11
C LEU A 109 -8.07 6.07 5.44
N ALA A 110 -7.77 7.30 5.86
CA ALA A 110 -8.36 7.92 7.03
C ALA A 110 -9.88 8.06 6.90
N GLN A 111 -10.35 8.57 5.75
CA GLN A 111 -11.78 8.66 5.44
C GLN A 111 -12.45 7.28 5.43
N PHE A 112 -11.82 6.29 4.79
CA PHE A 112 -12.37 4.94 4.74
C PHE A 112 -12.41 4.29 6.13
N LYS A 113 -11.39 4.52 6.96
CA LYS A 113 -11.36 4.08 8.36
C LYS A 113 -12.54 4.65 9.13
N LEU A 114 -12.80 5.95 9.05
CA LEU A 114 -13.95 6.59 9.71
C LEU A 114 -15.28 5.99 9.24
N LEU A 115 -15.48 5.82 7.94
CA LEU A 115 -16.69 5.22 7.38
C LEU A 115 -16.93 3.79 7.91
N VAL A 116 -15.87 3.00 8.01
CA VAL A 116 -15.94 1.62 8.52
C VAL A 116 -16.17 1.61 10.02
N SER A 117 -15.50 2.49 10.77
CA SER A 117 -15.71 2.67 12.21
C SER A 117 -17.16 3.02 12.52
N ASP A 118 -17.72 4.03 11.84
CA ASP A 118 -19.10 4.49 12.06
C ASP A 118 -20.13 3.43 11.67
N LYS A 119 -19.88 2.70 10.57
CA LYS A 119 -20.80 1.66 10.08
C LYS A 119 -20.88 0.45 11.00
N PHE A 120 -19.78 0.08 11.65
CA PHE A 120 -19.68 -1.15 12.43
C PHE A 120 -19.48 -0.92 13.94
N ASP A 121 -19.51 0.33 14.38
CA ASP A 121 -19.31 0.75 15.78
C ASP A 121 -18.06 0.09 16.40
N CYS A 122 -16.94 0.22 15.69
CA CYS A 122 -15.68 -0.42 16.07
C CYS A 122 -14.46 0.44 15.72
N SER A 123 -13.29 0.11 16.26
CA SER A 123 -12.01 0.69 15.85
C SER A 123 -11.24 -0.34 15.03
N PRO A 124 -11.26 -0.27 13.68
CA PRO A 124 -10.63 -1.28 12.86
C PRO A 124 -9.11 -1.14 12.82
N SER A 125 -8.40 -2.28 12.77
CA SER A 125 -6.99 -2.28 12.41
C SER A 125 -6.79 -1.83 10.97
N VAL A 126 -5.59 -1.36 10.67
CA VAL A 126 -5.21 -0.93 9.32
C VAL A 126 -3.91 -1.60 8.95
N VAL A 127 -3.90 -2.23 7.78
CA VAL A 127 -2.72 -2.75 7.09
C VAL A 127 -2.68 -2.11 5.70
N VAL A 128 -1.52 -1.64 5.28
CA VAL A 128 -1.28 -1.08 3.94
C VAL A 128 -0.13 -1.84 3.31
N THR A 129 -0.35 -2.44 2.16
CA THR A 129 0.66 -3.17 1.40
C THR A 129 0.90 -2.50 0.04
N GLY A 130 1.98 -2.87 -0.61
CA GLY A 130 2.17 -2.52 -2.02
C GLY A 130 3.62 -2.25 -2.39
N ASP A 131 3.80 -1.94 -3.68
CA ASP A 131 5.02 -1.38 -4.21
C ASP A 131 4.93 0.15 -4.14
N PHE A 132 5.78 0.74 -3.30
CA PHE A 132 5.81 2.19 -3.10
C PHE A 132 6.87 2.87 -3.97
N ASN A 133 7.66 2.11 -4.72
CA ASN A 133 8.76 2.59 -5.56
C ASN A 133 9.65 3.62 -4.83
N SER A 134 9.85 3.41 -3.53
CA SER A 134 10.50 4.36 -2.62
C SER A 134 11.36 3.60 -1.62
N LEU A 135 12.64 3.96 -1.50
CA LEU A 135 13.60 3.31 -0.59
C LEU A 135 13.32 3.64 0.90
N PRO A 136 13.78 2.81 1.84
CA PRO A 136 13.76 3.15 3.25
C PRO A 136 14.49 4.47 3.50
N GLY A 137 13.91 5.34 4.34
CA GLY A 137 14.46 6.66 4.63
C GLY A 137 14.19 7.75 3.57
N SER A 138 13.58 7.42 2.43
CA SER A 138 13.08 8.42 1.47
C SER A 138 11.98 9.30 2.06
N GLN A 139 11.68 10.44 1.44
CA GLN A 139 10.62 11.34 1.91
C GLN A 139 9.23 10.67 1.91
N VAL A 140 8.94 9.83 0.92
CA VAL A 140 7.70 9.05 0.84
C VAL A 140 7.62 8.07 2.00
N TYR A 141 8.69 7.31 2.24
CA TYR A 141 8.78 6.37 3.35
C TYR A 141 8.59 7.08 4.69
N GLN A 142 9.30 8.19 4.93
CA GLN A 142 9.18 8.96 6.17
C GLN A 142 7.75 9.46 6.37
N TYR A 143 7.13 10.01 5.33
CA TYR A 143 5.75 10.49 5.40
C TYR A 143 4.75 9.38 5.72
N LEU A 144 4.92 8.18 5.15
CA LEU A 144 4.08 7.02 5.48
C LEU A 144 4.18 6.62 6.95
N MET A 145 5.36 6.74 7.55
CA MET A 145 5.59 6.36 8.96
C MET A 145 5.10 7.44 9.95
N SER A 146 5.47 8.70 9.71
CA SER A 146 5.16 9.80 10.63
C SER A 146 3.74 10.31 10.49
N GLY A 147 3.12 10.12 9.33
CA GLY A 147 1.89 10.79 8.92
C GLY A 147 2.08 12.29 8.61
N SER A 148 3.10 12.95 9.14
CA SER A 148 3.37 14.38 8.96
C SER A 148 4.65 14.62 8.15
N SER A 149 4.60 15.56 7.21
CA SER A 149 5.81 16.12 6.61
C SER A 149 6.27 17.28 7.49
N GLU A 150 7.42 17.20 8.14
CA GLU A 150 8.01 18.40 8.75
C GLU A 150 8.51 19.35 7.66
N ALA A 151 7.70 20.36 7.34
CA ALA A 151 8.11 21.67 6.82
C ALA A 151 6.91 22.64 6.77
N GLY A 152 6.68 23.36 7.88
CA GLY A 152 6.19 24.75 7.89
C GLY A 152 5.07 25.15 6.92
N THR A 153 3.86 24.63 7.09
CA THR A 153 2.64 25.41 6.84
C THR A 153 1.61 24.98 7.89
N LEU A 154 0.97 25.96 8.54
CA LEU A 154 -0.01 25.74 9.61
C LEU A 154 -1.09 24.74 9.15
N PRO A 155 -1.54 23.81 10.01
CA PRO A 155 -2.68 22.98 9.69
C PRO A 155 -3.92 23.88 9.69
N GLU A 156 -4.49 24.14 8.51
CA GLU A 156 -5.91 24.42 8.46
C GLU A 156 -6.61 23.19 9.05
N ILE A 157 -7.37 23.43 10.12
CA ILE A 157 -8.11 22.43 10.88
C ILE A 157 -8.98 21.64 9.90
N SER A 158 -8.56 20.42 9.58
CA SER A 158 -9.34 19.44 8.85
C SER A 158 -9.16 18.11 9.56
N ASP A 159 -10.20 17.28 9.55
CA ASP A 159 -10.25 15.93 10.17
C ASP A 159 -9.25 14.92 9.56
N ASP A 160 -8.25 15.40 8.84
CA ASP A 160 -7.24 14.68 8.08
C ASP A 160 -6.01 14.38 8.96
N VAL A 161 -6.25 13.88 10.19
CA VAL A 161 -5.15 13.40 11.04
C VAL A 161 -4.59 12.15 10.37
N PRO A 162 -3.34 12.19 9.87
CA PRO A 162 -2.77 11.09 9.13
C PRO A 162 -2.63 9.88 10.03
N ILE A 163 -2.99 8.69 9.52
CA ILE A 163 -2.84 7.43 10.27
C ILE A 163 -1.34 7.14 10.33
N PRO A 164 -0.69 7.21 11.50
CA PRO A 164 0.72 6.84 11.61
C PRO A 164 0.85 5.34 11.35
N LEU A 165 1.75 4.99 10.43
CA LEU A 165 2.03 3.60 10.09
C LEU A 165 3.40 3.18 10.59
N CYS A 166 3.61 1.87 10.69
CA CYS A 166 4.88 1.24 10.99
C CYS A 166 5.11 0.12 9.99
N SER A 167 6.35 -0.06 9.53
CA SER A 167 6.70 -1.25 8.73
C SER A 167 6.80 -2.49 9.62
N ALA A 168 6.18 -3.58 9.17
CA ALA A 168 6.25 -4.88 9.84
C ALA A 168 7.69 -5.42 9.90
N TYR A 169 8.49 -5.21 8.85
CA TYR A 169 9.88 -5.62 8.80
C TYR A 169 10.75 -4.70 9.67
N ALA A 170 10.63 -3.38 9.52
CA ALA A 170 11.41 -2.42 10.31
C ALA A 170 11.16 -2.52 11.81
N SER A 171 9.93 -2.81 12.23
CA SER A 171 9.58 -2.92 13.67
C SER A 171 10.10 -4.20 14.34
N THR A 172 10.61 -5.17 13.57
CA THR A 172 11.09 -6.44 14.11
C THR A 172 12.61 -6.58 14.02
N ARG A 173 13.19 -6.60 12.80
CA ARG A 173 14.64 -6.83 12.60
C ARG A 173 15.30 -5.82 11.66
N GLY A 174 14.54 -4.89 11.10
CA GLY A 174 14.98 -3.95 10.08
C GLY A 174 14.34 -4.24 8.73
N GLU A 175 14.37 -3.28 7.82
CA GLU A 175 13.94 -3.50 6.44
C GLU A 175 14.87 -4.51 5.74
N PRO A 176 14.35 -5.35 4.82
CA PRO A 176 15.20 -6.25 4.04
C PRO A 176 16.20 -5.47 3.20
N HIS A 177 17.28 -6.13 2.75
CA HIS A 177 18.24 -5.52 1.83
C HIS A 177 17.61 -5.15 0.49
N PHE A 178 16.69 -5.99 0.01
CA PHE A 178 15.95 -5.75 -1.22
C PHE A 178 14.63 -6.48 -1.24
N THR A 179 13.68 -5.90 -1.97
CA THR A 179 12.47 -6.57 -2.43
C THR A 179 12.41 -6.57 -3.96
N ASN A 180 13.06 -5.62 -4.63
CA ASN A 180 13.38 -5.65 -6.06
C ASN A 180 14.88 -5.91 -6.26
N TYR A 181 15.23 -6.85 -7.14
CA TYR A 181 16.63 -7.22 -7.38
C TYR A 181 16.92 -7.42 -8.87
N THR A 182 17.40 -6.38 -9.53
CA THR A 182 17.84 -6.41 -10.94
C THR A 182 19.29 -5.95 -11.08
N PRO A 183 19.98 -6.25 -12.21
CA PRO A 183 21.34 -5.77 -12.43
C PRO A 183 21.49 -4.23 -12.42
N GLY A 184 20.42 -3.49 -12.76
CA GLY A 184 20.43 -2.03 -12.83
C GLY A 184 19.96 -1.33 -11.57
N PHE A 185 19.14 -1.99 -10.76
CA PHE A 185 18.61 -1.46 -9.51
C PHE A 185 18.35 -2.60 -8.52
N THR A 186 18.76 -2.40 -7.28
CA THR A 186 18.50 -3.32 -6.17
C THR A 186 18.10 -2.50 -4.96
N GLY A 187 16.98 -2.84 -4.33
CA GLY A 187 16.54 -2.16 -3.12
C GLY A 187 15.16 -2.58 -2.64
N THR A 188 14.81 -2.08 -1.46
CA THR A 188 13.51 -2.33 -0.83
C THR A 188 12.51 -1.28 -1.28
N LEU A 189 11.51 -1.72 -2.04
CA LEU A 189 10.45 -0.90 -2.61
C LEU A 189 9.06 -1.30 -2.12
N ASP A 190 8.93 -2.54 -1.65
CA ASP A 190 7.68 -3.16 -1.23
C ASP A 190 7.60 -3.18 0.30
N TYR A 191 6.43 -2.82 0.84
CA TYR A 191 6.25 -2.73 2.29
C TYR A 191 4.93 -3.35 2.74
N ILE A 192 4.95 -3.95 3.93
CA ILE A 192 3.76 -4.26 4.72
C ILE A 192 3.75 -3.28 5.91
N LEU A 193 2.87 -2.29 5.83
CA LEU A 193 2.70 -1.26 6.82
C LEU A 193 1.46 -1.52 7.67
N PHE A 194 1.47 -1.13 8.93
CA PHE A 194 0.32 -1.27 9.82
C PHE A 194 0.19 -0.09 10.79
N SER A 195 -1.03 0.17 11.26
CA SER A 195 -1.30 1.15 12.31
C SER A 195 -1.07 0.50 13.69
N PRO A 196 -0.08 0.92 14.49
CA PRO A 196 0.25 0.27 15.77
C PRO A 196 -0.85 0.39 16.82
N SER A 197 -1.70 1.42 16.72
CA SER A 197 -2.87 1.62 17.59
C SER A 197 -4.07 0.72 17.26
N GLY A 198 -3.92 -0.20 16.29
CA GLY A 198 -5.03 -0.96 15.73
C GLY A 198 -5.37 -2.28 16.43
N GLY A 199 -4.73 -2.66 17.54
CA GLY A 199 -4.97 -3.95 18.19
C GLY A 199 -4.41 -5.15 17.39
N ILE A 200 -3.38 -4.91 16.58
CA ILE A 200 -2.60 -5.97 15.92
C ILE A 200 -1.11 -5.73 16.15
N LYS A 201 -0.33 -6.81 16.25
CA LYS A 201 1.13 -6.76 16.23
C LYS A 201 1.69 -7.78 15.25
N PRO A 202 2.76 -7.45 14.50
CA PRO A 202 3.49 -8.44 13.74
C PRO A 202 4.16 -9.42 14.71
N VAL A 203 4.05 -10.72 14.43
CA VAL A 203 4.67 -11.79 15.24
C VAL A 203 5.70 -12.61 14.47
N SER A 204 5.56 -12.69 13.15
CA SER A 204 6.53 -13.32 12.27
C SER A 204 6.46 -12.68 10.88
N TYR A 205 7.43 -13.02 10.04
CA TYR A 205 7.52 -12.52 8.68
C TYR A 205 8.27 -13.49 7.79
N LEU A 206 8.08 -13.35 6.49
CA LEU A 206 8.77 -14.14 5.48
C LEU A 206 10.20 -13.64 5.36
N GLU A 207 11.17 -14.50 5.66
CA GLU A 207 12.59 -14.19 5.49
C GLU A 207 12.92 -14.14 3.99
N LEU A 208 13.59 -13.05 3.57
CA LEU A 208 14.02 -12.86 2.18
C LEU A 208 15.48 -13.33 2.01
N PRO A 209 15.89 -13.78 0.81
CA PRO A 209 17.27 -14.14 0.53
C PRO A 209 18.24 -12.97 0.76
N GLU A 210 19.43 -13.29 1.23
CA GLU A 210 20.55 -12.34 1.29
C GLU A 210 21.18 -12.13 -0.10
N PRO A 211 21.90 -11.01 -0.34
CA PRO A 211 22.51 -10.72 -1.64
C PRO A 211 23.44 -11.82 -2.19
N GLU A 212 24.03 -12.62 -1.30
CA GLU A 212 24.94 -13.73 -1.64
C GLU A 212 24.22 -15.06 -1.92
N ALA A 213 22.90 -15.11 -1.77
CA ALA A 213 22.14 -16.33 -1.99
C ALA A 213 22.20 -16.78 -3.46
N SER A 214 22.37 -18.08 -3.67
CA SER A 214 22.60 -18.65 -5.00
C SER A 214 21.40 -18.55 -5.94
N ASP A 215 20.20 -18.44 -5.38
CA ASP A 215 18.94 -18.37 -6.11
C ASP A 215 18.59 -16.96 -6.60
N VAL A 216 19.24 -15.92 -6.08
CA VAL A 216 19.13 -14.53 -6.59
C VAL A 216 20.35 -14.10 -7.40
N GLN A 217 21.39 -14.92 -7.44
CA GLN A 217 22.65 -14.60 -8.11
C GLN A 217 22.43 -14.23 -9.58
N GLY A 218 22.94 -13.05 -9.97
CA GLY A 218 22.85 -12.54 -11.34
C GLY A 218 21.60 -11.70 -11.64
N GLY A 219 20.69 -11.55 -10.68
CA GLY A 219 19.48 -10.74 -10.85
C GLY A 219 18.20 -11.56 -10.98
N LEU A 220 17.08 -10.87 -10.85
CA LEU A 220 15.73 -11.36 -11.06
C LEU A 220 15.10 -10.67 -12.30
N PRO A 221 14.10 -11.29 -12.96
CA PRO A 221 13.62 -12.66 -12.74
C PRO A 221 14.65 -13.71 -13.21
N ASN A 222 14.53 -14.93 -12.70
CA ASN A 222 15.39 -16.05 -13.08
C ASN A 222 14.66 -17.40 -13.00
N TYR A 223 15.41 -18.51 -13.00
CA TYR A 223 14.83 -19.87 -12.95
C TYR A 223 14.07 -20.16 -11.64
N TYR A 224 14.51 -19.60 -10.52
CA TYR A 224 13.93 -19.82 -9.19
C TYR A 224 12.81 -18.81 -8.89
N HIS A 225 12.95 -17.58 -9.39
CA HIS A 225 12.06 -16.46 -9.09
C HIS A 225 11.46 -15.87 -10.36
N PRO A 226 10.13 -15.96 -10.56
CA PRO A 226 9.48 -15.59 -11.82
C PRO A 226 9.22 -14.08 -11.98
N SER A 227 9.54 -13.25 -10.97
CA SER A 227 9.40 -11.80 -10.96
C SER A 227 10.73 -11.17 -10.55
N ASP A 228 10.95 -9.91 -10.95
CA ASP A 228 12.02 -9.05 -10.47
C ASP A 228 11.82 -8.57 -9.02
N HIS A 229 10.60 -8.72 -8.49
CA HIS A 229 10.27 -8.53 -7.08
C HIS A 229 10.12 -9.87 -6.34
N LEU A 230 10.55 -9.88 -5.10
CA LEU A 230 10.35 -10.98 -4.17
C LEU A 230 9.04 -10.80 -3.39
N PRO A 231 8.28 -11.88 -3.16
CA PRO A 231 7.11 -11.80 -2.29
C PRO A 231 7.54 -11.47 -0.86
N ILE A 232 6.80 -10.55 -0.22
CA ILE A 232 6.93 -10.24 1.21
C ILE A 232 5.73 -10.79 1.98
N GLY A 233 5.91 -11.10 3.25
CA GLY A 233 4.87 -11.70 4.08
C GLY A 233 5.06 -11.38 5.56
N ALA A 234 3.95 -11.21 6.27
CA ALA A 234 3.94 -10.99 7.71
C ALA A 234 2.74 -11.69 8.34
N GLU A 235 2.95 -12.28 9.51
CA GLU A 235 1.88 -12.79 10.37
C GLU A 235 1.60 -11.78 11.47
N PHE A 236 0.31 -11.51 11.69
CA PHE A 236 -0.15 -10.62 12.74
C PHE A 236 -0.94 -11.38 13.79
N GLU A 237 -0.67 -11.07 15.06
CA GLU A 237 -1.51 -11.47 16.19
C GLU A 237 -2.47 -10.32 16.53
N ILE A 238 -3.74 -10.66 16.76
CA ILE A 238 -4.74 -9.71 17.26
C ILE A 238 -4.57 -9.60 18.77
N ILE A 239 -4.36 -8.39 19.26
CA ILE A 239 -4.23 -8.08 20.68
C ILE A 239 -5.56 -7.52 21.16
N GLN A 240 -6.15 -8.18 22.16
CA GLN A 240 -7.34 -7.72 22.86
C GLN A 240 -6.98 -6.71 23.96
#